data_AF-A0A4Q7FF78-F1
#
_entry.id   AF-A0A4Q7FF78-F1
#
_cell.length_a   1.000
_cell.length_b   1.000
_cell.length_c   1.000
_cell.angle_alpha   90.00
_cell.angle_beta   90.00
_cell.angle_gamma   90.00
#
_symmetry.space_group_name_H-M   'P 1'
#
loop_
_entity.id
_entity.type
_entity.pdbx_description
1 polymer ?
#
loop_
_entity_poly.entity_id
_entity_poly.type
_entity_poly.pdbx_seq_one_letter_code
_entity_poly.pdbx_strand_id
1 'polypeptide(L)'
;MIISLAYVVAALAIYGAALYLVYRLEPRITASSILICFLFLIYGPPYIAYMLFRRPISAVDYLISNSVDFDRVVIGLNLSIALMFISVIAGIEILNVLMASSISKMQVNLEAWNEQSLTSSSQRSLVLFSIVLALAIFMGWTSYREGHLQILLGYLSVPGDEFAKIAYRQQHGGSQSYLYNCIAASVAPMMIIWGALAGWTQRWWPLLVATALLVMTTLLAKLETLNKAPTALFLLQLGFVGYLLFRNNLNWRMAVGGLAVTVLIFVPIFQLAIPGMNATDALGFFYYRAFDYSNAALLEYFGAFPWRLHHMWGANIRWVATLLNWDWTPSYDVVARLWRSAEGTHTTAMFIADAWVDFSYAGVVIYSIAAGAICRAIDTLFLREGKTAVAVAALAAAFIGIYNLMISALPTSVLSGGLGLPLIVALLLGIGKRLRREEGGEVAEAAPIVFDSGTGS
;
A
#
# COMPACT_ATOMS: atom_id res chain seq x y z
N MET A 1 4.50 29.45 -23.22
CA MET A 1 5.89 29.13 -22.81
C MET A 1 5.96 28.48 -21.42
N ILE A 2 5.30 29.02 -20.39
CA ILE A 2 5.35 28.49 -19.01
C ILE A 2 4.77 27.06 -18.90
N ILE A 3 3.64 26.77 -19.58
CA ILE A 3 3.00 25.45 -19.55
C ILE A 3 3.92 24.36 -20.13
N SER A 4 4.52 24.63 -21.28
CA SER A 4 5.47 23.71 -21.92
C SER A 4 6.67 23.41 -21.00
N LEU A 5 7.18 24.44 -20.31
CA LEU A 5 8.24 24.27 -19.32
C LEU A 5 7.81 23.34 -18.17
N ALA A 6 6.58 23.49 -17.68
CA ALA A 6 6.06 22.62 -16.61
C ALA A 6 6.01 21.14 -17.02
N TYR A 7 5.59 20.84 -18.26
CA TYR A 7 5.65 19.48 -18.80
C TYR A 7 7.08 18.94 -18.92
N VAL A 8 8.01 19.77 -19.39
CA VAL A 8 9.44 19.38 -19.48
C VAL A 8 10.01 19.07 -18.10
N VAL A 9 9.71 19.89 -17.09
CA VAL A 9 10.16 19.66 -15.71
C VAL A 9 9.59 18.36 -15.15
N ALA A 10 8.29 18.08 -15.36
CA ALA A 10 7.68 16.81 -14.97
C ALA A 10 8.33 15.62 -15.67
N ALA A 11 8.56 15.70 -16.99
CA ALA A 11 9.20 14.64 -17.76
C ALA A 11 10.65 14.38 -17.31
N LEU A 12 11.42 15.43 -17.02
CA LEU A 12 12.78 15.30 -16.50
C LEU A 12 12.80 14.65 -15.10
N ALA A 13 11.85 15.00 -14.23
CA ALA A 13 11.74 14.37 -12.92
C ALA A 13 11.35 12.87 -13.01
N ILE A 14 10.41 12.53 -13.90
CA ILE A 14 10.03 11.13 -14.20
C ILE A 14 11.24 10.36 -14.73
N TYR A 15 11.99 10.94 -15.67
CA TYR A 15 13.20 10.34 -16.21
C TYR A 15 14.28 10.16 -15.15
N GLY A 16 14.50 11.17 -14.31
CA GLY A 16 15.42 11.10 -13.17
C GLY A 16 15.05 9.98 -12.19
N ALA A 17 13.76 9.78 -11.91
CA ALA A 17 13.28 8.69 -11.08
C ALA A 17 13.51 7.31 -11.72
N ALA A 18 13.36 7.19 -13.04
CA ALA A 18 13.71 5.96 -13.76
C ALA A 18 15.21 5.65 -13.69
N LEU A 19 16.07 6.66 -13.90
CA LEU A 19 17.52 6.50 -13.71
C LEU A 19 17.87 6.11 -12.27
N TYR A 20 17.23 6.74 -11.29
CA TYR A 20 17.43 6.42 -9.88
C TYR A 20 17.04 4.97 -9.57
N LEU A 21 15.91 4.48 -10.08
CA LEU A 21 15.50 3.09 -9.95
C LEU A 21 16.55 2.12 -10.53
N VAL A 22 17.06 2.41 -11.73
CA VAL A 22 18.01 1.53 -12.44
C VAL A 22 19.39 1.53 -11.78
N TYR A 23 19.94 2.72 -11.50
CA TYR A 23 21.34 2.86 -11.08
C TYR A 23 21.55 2.86 -9.57
N ARG A 24 20.54 3.24 -8.77
CA ARG A 24 20.72 3.44 -7.31
C ARG A 24 20.00 2.41 -6.46
N LEU A 25 18.75 2.09 -6.78
CA LEU A 25 18.02 1.05 -6.07
C LEU A 25 18.36 -0.35 -6.57
N GLU A 26 18.90 -0.42 -7.78
CA GLU A 26 18.98 -1.64 -8.58
C GLU A 26 17.59 -2.26 -8.82
N PRO A 27 17.41 -3.07 -9.86
CA PRO A 27 16.15 -3.77 -10.08
C PRO A 27 15.98 -4.93 -9.08
N ARG A 28 15.90 -4.63 -7.79
CA ARG A 28 15.59 -5.56 -6.69
C ARG A 28 14.24 -5.20 -6.11
N ILE A 29 13.47 -6.19 -5.65
CA ILE A 29 12.14 -5.93 -5.09
C ILE A 29 12.28 -5.56 -3.61
N THR A 30 12.29 -4.26 -3.36
CA THR A 30 12.21 -3.63 -2.04
C THR A 30 11.00 -2.70 -1.98
N ALA A 31 10.52 -2.32 -0.79
CA ALA A 31 9.42 -1.37 -0.65
C ALA A 31 9.72 -0.03 -1.35
N SER A 32 10.95 0.50 -1.27
CA SER A 32 11.36 1.70 -2.02
C SER A 32 11.26 1.49 -3.54
N SER A 33 11.75 0.36 -4.06
CA SER A 33 11.65 0.07 -5.50
C SER A 33 10.21 -0.10 -5.97
N ILE A 34 9.35 -0.72 -5.15
CA ILE A 34 7.92 -0.93 -5.44
C ILE A 34 7.24 0.42 -5.52
N LEU A 35 7.50 1.34 -4.57
CA LEU A 35 6.96 2.69 -4.58
C LEU A 35 7.31 3.41 -5.88
N ILE A 36 8.60 3.46 -6.25
CA ILE A 36 9.02 4.13 -7.49
C ILE A 36 8.43 3.44 -8.72
N CYS A 37 8.37 2.11 -8.75
CA CYS A 37 7.75 1.37 -9.86
C CYS A 37 6.27 1.71 -10.01
N PHE A 38 5.49 1.75 -8.93
CA PHE A 38 4.06 2.12 -8.99
C PHE A 38 3.86 3.58 -9.42
N LEU A 39 4.65 4.49 -8.86
CA LEU A 39 4.64 5.90 -9.27
C LEU A 39 4.97 6.06 -10.74
N PHE A 40 6.00 5.38 -11.24
CA PHE A 40 6.38 5.41 -12.64
C PHE A 40 5.33 4.76 -13.54
N LEU A 41 4.76 3.63 -13.11
CA LEU A 41 3.77 2.88 -13.87
C LEU A 41 2.47 3.67 -14.06
N ILE A 42 1.99 4.39 -13.04
CA ILE A 42 0.70 5.10 -13.10
C ILE A 42 0.90 6.58 -13.48
N TYR A 43 1.91 7.22 -12.89
CA TYR A 43 2.13 8.67 -12.95
C TYR A 43 3.41 9.08 -13.71
N GLY A 44 4.05 8.14 -14.39
CA GLY A 44 5.18 8.39 -15.30
C GLY A 44 4.69 8.64 -16.74
N PRO A 45 5.04 7.78 -17.72
CA PRO A 45 4.59 7.96 -19.11
C PRO A 45 3.07 8.04 -19.30
N PRO A 46 2.22 7.24 -18.61
CA PRO A 46 0.77 7.35 -18.79
C PRO A 46 0.19 8.68 -18.34
N TYR A 47 0.75 9.34 -17.32
CA TYR A 47 0.36 10.69 -16.94
C TYR A 47 0.61 11.70 -18.06
N ILE A 48 1.80 11.67 -18.68
CA ILE A 48 2.13 12.56 -19.80
C ILE A 48 1.22 12.29 -20.99
N ALA A 49 0.99 11.01 -21.31
CA ALA A 49 0.08 10.62 -22.40
C ALA A 49 -1.36 11.08 -22.13
N TYR A 50 -1.83 10.93 -20.88
CA TYR A 50 -3.13 11.43 -20.45
C TYR A 50 -3.24 12.93 -20.69
N MET A 51 -2.28 13.69 -20.16
CA MET A 51 -2.30 15.14 -20.19
C MET A 51 -2.21 15.72 -21.60
N LEU A 52 -1.45 15.10 -22.50
CA LEU A 52 -1.19 15.61 -23.85
C LEU A 52 -2.17 15.12 -24.91
N PHE A 53 -2.63 13.86 -24.83
CA PHE A 53 -3.31 13.22 -25.96
C PHE A 53 -4.70 12.66 -25.64
N ARG A 54 -4.94 12.23 -24.40
CA ARG A 54 -6.18 11.51 -24.07
C ARG A 54 -7.28 12.41 -23.54
N ARG A 55 -6.94 13.54 -22.91
CA ARG A 55 -7.94 14.46 -22.37
C ARG A 55 -8.76 15.13 -23.47
N PRO A 56 -10.06 15.38 -23.24
CA PRO A 56 -10.84 15.00 -22.05
C PRO A 56 -11.41 13.58 -22.15
N ILE A 57 -11.43 12.82 -21.05
CA ILE A 57 -12.01 11.45 -21.00
C ILE A 57 -13.36 11.39 -20.28
N SER A 58 -13.77 12.48 -19.64
CA SER A 58 -15.02 12.60 -18.90
C SER A 58 -15.64 14.00 -19.05
N ALA A 59 -16.92 14.13 -18.70
CA ALA A 59 -17.58 15.43 -18.66
C ALA A 59 -16.92 16.40 -17.67
N VAL A 60 -16.42 15.88 -16.54
CA VAL A 60 -15.69 16.67 -15.55
C VAL A 60 -14.37 17.19 -16.13
N ASP A 61 -13.61 16.33 -16.82
CA ASP A 61 -12.37 16.76 -17.48
C ASP A 61 -12.64 17.82 -18.56
N TYR A 62 -13.74 17.68 -19.30
CA TYR A 62 -14.16 18.67 -20.27
C TYR A 62 -14.45 20.03 -19.60
N LEU A 63 -15.16 20.04 -18.46
CA LEU A 63 -15.43 21.25 -17.68
C LEU A 63 -14.15 21.89 -17.12
N ILE A 64 -13.20 21.08 -16.64
CA ILE A 64 -11.91 21.57 -16.15
C ILE A 64 -11.09 22.15 -17.32
N SER A 65 -11.04 21.45 -18.45
CA SER A 65 -10.24 21.83 -19.62
C SER A 65 -10.72 23.13 -20.27
N ASN A 66 -12.01 23.43 -20.17
CA ASN A 66 -12.60 24.68 -20.66
C ASN A 66 -12.68 25.79 -19.60
N SER A 67 -12.08 25.59 -18.42
CA SER A 67 -12.08 26.62 -17.37
C SER A 67 -10.98 27.67 -17.59
N VAL A 68 -11.23 28.91 -17.16
CA VAL A 68 -10.30 30.04 -17.33
C VAL A 68 -8.95 29.80 -16.62
N ASP A 69 -8.95 29.03 -15.53
CA ASP A 69 -7.75 28.72 -14.75
C ASP A 69 -7.01 27.44 -15.20
N PHE A 70 -7.42 26.81 -16.32
CA PHE A 70 -6.87 25.52 -16.74
C PHE A 70 -5.34 25.52 -16.88
N ASP A 71 -4.77 26.59 -17.44
CA ASP A 71 -3.31 26.73 -17.57
C ASP A 71 -2.61 26.66 -16.21
N ARG A 72 -3.18 27.29 -15.18
CA ARG A 72 -2.64 27.29 -13.82
C ARG A 72 -2.80 25.94 -13.15
N VAL A 73 -3.93 25.26 -13.37
CA VAL A 73 -4.17 23.88 -12.94
C VAL A 73 -3.09 22.95 -13.51
N VAL A 74 -2.84 23.03 -14.82
CA VAL A 74 -1.84 22.20 -15.51
C VAL A 74 -0.43 22.49 -15.02
N ILE A 75 -0.08 23.76 -14.81
CA ILE A 75 1.23 24.14 -14.25
C ILE A 75 1.38 23.56 -12.83
N GLY A 76 0.38 23.76 -11.97
CA GLY A 76 0.43 23.28 -10.58
C GLY A 76 0.52 21.76 -10.48
N LEU A 77 -0.24 21.05 -11.31
CA LEU A 77 -0.22 19.59 -11.37
C LEU A 77 1.14 19.06 -11.84
N ASN A 78 1.69 19.58 -12.94
CA ASN A 78 2.99 19.15 -13.45
C ASN A 78 4.13 19.42 -12.47
N LEU A 79 4.14 20.59 -11.83
CA LEU A 79 5.14 20.92 -10.81
C LEU A 79 5.00 20.02 -9.59
N SER A 80 3.79 19.70 -9.15
CA SER A 80 3.56 18.77 -8.05
C SER A 80 4.00 17.34 -8.37
N ILE A 81 3.78 16.86 -9.60
CA ILE A 81 4.32 15.56 -10.06
C ILE A 81 5.85 15.57 -10.02
N ALA A 82 6.49 16.64 -10.51
CA ALA A 82 7.94 16.76 -10.46
C ALA A 82 8.48 16.77 -9.02
N LEU A 83 7.88 17.60 -8.16
CA LEU A 83 8.24 17.71 -6.75
C LEU A 83 8.03 16.37 -6.02
N MET A 84 6.96 15.63 -6.35
CA MET A 84 6.71 14.31 -5.78
C MET A 84 7.88 13.36 -6.07
N PHE A 85 8.26 13.17 -7.34
CA PHE A 85 9.34 12.25 -7.70
C PHE A 85 10.66 12.63 -7.01
N ILE A 86 11.03 13.92 -7.04
CA ILE A 86 12.25 14.43 -6.41
C ILE A 86 12.20 14.20 -4.89
N SER A 87 11.08 14.50 -4.25
CA SER A 87 10.89 14.42 -2.80
C SER A 87 10.85 12.98 -2.28
N VAL A 88 10.24 12.05 -3.03
CA VAL A 88 10.29 10.61 -2.71
C VAL A 88 11.74 10.12 -2.70
N ILE A 89 12.52 10.48 -3.73
CA ILE A 89 13.94 10.13 -3.81
C ILE A 89 14.72 10.75 -2.65
N ALA A 90 14.46 12.02 -2.34
CA ALA A 90 15.08 12.70 -1.20
C ALA A 90 14.79 11.97 0.12
N GLY A 91 13.54 11.55 0.34
CA GLY A 91 13.15 10.75 1.52
C GLY A 91 13.91 9.42 1.61
N ILE A 92 14.12 8.73 0.49
CA ILE A 92 14.90 7.49 0.44
C ILE A 92 16.37 7.78 0.77
N GLU A 93 16.98 8.81 0.18
CA GLU A 93 18.39 9.15 0.41
C GLU A 93 18.66 9.68 1.83
N ILE A 94 17.73 10.43 2.43
CA ILE A 94 17.82 10.83 3.84
C ILE A 94 17.97 9.59 4.73
N LEU A 95 17.13 8.58 4.51
CA LEU A 95 17.24 7.31 5.25
C LEU A 95 18.51 6.55 4.88
N ASN A 96 19.02 6.72 3.66
CA ASN A 96 20.30 6.13 3.27
C ASN A 96 21.46 6.62 4.11
N VAL A 97 21.51 7.93 4.33
CA VAL A 97 22.54 8.57 5.14
C VAL A 97 22.36 8.21 6.62
N LEU A 98 21.12 8.29 7.13
CA LEU A 98 20.84 8.03 8.56
C LEU A 98 21.07 6.57 8.97
N MET A 99 20.92 5.61 8.05
CA MET A 99 20.99 4.17 8.34
C MET A 99 22.06 3.44 7.52
N ALA A 100 23.17 4.11 7.18
CA ALA A 100 24.21 3.60 6.29
C ALA A 100 24.67 2.16 6.62
N SER A 101 24.92 1.86 7.91
CA SER A 101 25.36 0.53 8.35
C SER A 101 24.32 -0.57 8.12
N SER A 102 23.03 -0.25 8.25
CA SER A 102 21.95 -1.21 7.98
C SER A 102 21.77 -1.43 6.48
N ILE A 103 22.09 -0.44 5.66
CA ILE A 103 21.96 -0.51 4.21
C ILE A 103 23.05 -1.37 3.60
N SER A 104 24.29 -1.23 4.04
CA SER A 104 25.37 -2.12 3.57
C SER A 104 25.03 -3.59 3.86
N LYS A 105 24.49 -3.89 5.05
CA LYS A 105 24.01 -5.25 5.39
C LYS A 105 22.85 -5.71 4.52
N MET A 106 21.89 -4.82 4.30
CA MET A 106 20.76 -5.09 3.41
C MET A 106 21.23 -5.40 1.99
N GLN A 107 22.16 -4.64 1.42
CA GLN A 107 22.68 -4.86 0.07
C GLN A 107 23.32 -6.25 -0.06
N VAL A 108 24.20 -6.62 0.88
CA VAL A 108 24.82 -7.96 0.91
C VAL A 108 23.77 -9.07 0.96
N ASN A 109 22.72 -8.89 1.76
CA ASN A 109 21.63 -9.86 1.86
C ASN A 109 20.74 -9.92 0.61
N LEU A 110 20.52 -8.79 -0.06
CA LEU A 110 19.74 -8.73 -1.30
C LEU A 110 20.48 -9.38 -2.46
N GLU A 111 21.81 -9.23 -2.52
CA GLU A 111 22.66 -9.91 -3.50
C GLU A 111 22.55 -11.43 -3.35
N ALA A 112 22.67 -11.93 -2.11
CA ALA A 112 22.58 -13.35 -1.79
C ALA A 112 21.14 -13.90 -1.67
N TRP A 113 20.10 -13.11 -1.97
CA TRP A 113 18.70 -13.47 -1.67
C TRP A 113 18.24 -14.81 -2.26
N ASN A 114 18.68 -15.12 -3.47
CA ASN A 114 18.29 -16.34 -4.17
C ASN A 114 18.98 -17.59 -3.58
N GLU A 115 20.14 -17.41 -2.94
CA GLU A 115 20.93 -18.47 -2.33
C GLU A 115 20.52 -18.72 -0.87
N GLN A 116 19.94 -17.70 -0.22
CA GLN A 116 19.45 -17.81 1.14
C GLN A 116 18.20 -18.70 1.22
N SER A 117 18.24 -19.68 2.13
CA SER A 117 17.05 -20.40 2.56
C SER A 117 16.15 -19.48 3.39
N LEU A 118 14.83 -19.67 3.30
CA LEU A 118 13.89 -18.96 4.16
C LEU A 118 14.15 -19.30 5.63
N THR A 119 14.52 -18.30 6.42
CA THR A 119 14.75 -18.45 7.87
C THR A 119 13.54 -17.96 8.67
N SER A 120 13.31 -18.59 9.80
CA SER A 120 12.39 -18.12 10.84
C SER A 120 13.12 -18.13 12.17
N SER A 121 12.62 -17.40 13.17
CA SER A 121 13.18 -17.48 14.52
C SER A 121 13.21 -18.95 14.96
N SER A 122 14.34 -19.41 15.51
CA SER A 122 14.50 -20.81 15.95
C SER A 122 13.43 -21.25 16.96
N GLN A 123 12.92 -20.31 17.76
CA GLN A 123 11.89 -20.57 18.75
C GLN A 123 10.48 -20.49 18.15
N ARG A 124 9.62 -21.47 18.51
CA ARG A 124 8.17 -21.43 18.26
C ARG A 124 7.59 -20.21 18.95
N SER A 125 7.10 -19.25 18.16
CA SER A 125 6.57 -18.00 18.69
C SER A 125 5.12 -18.18 19.13
N LEU A 126 4.91 -18.44 20.43
CA LEU A 126 3.57 -18.46 21.03
C LEU A 126 2.84 -17.14 20.82
N VAL A 127 3.56 -16.02 20.83
CA VAL A 127 3.00 -14.68 20.57
C VAL A 127 2.37 -14.61 19.17
N LEU A 128 3.09 -15.08 18.15
CA LEU A 128 2.57 -15.08 16.77
C LEU A 128 1.31 -15.94 16.66
N PHE A 129 1.32 -17.14 17.25
CA PHE A 129 0.16 -18.01 17.29
C PHE A 129 -1.04 -17.37 17.99
N SER A 130 -0.84 -16.78 19.17
CA SER A 130 -1.91 -16.12 19.91
C SER A 130 -2.52 -14.97 19.11
N ILE A 131 -1.71 -14.16 18.42
CA ILE A 131 -2.21 -13.07 17.58
C ILE A 131 -3.00 -13.62 16.39
N VAL A 132 -2.46 -14.59 15.65
CA VAL A 132 -3.14 -15.19 14.48
C VAL A 132 -4.46 -15.84 14.89
N LEU A 133 -4.46 -16.57 16.00
CA LEU A 133 -5.66 -17.22 16.52
C LEU A 133 -6.71 -16.19 16.99
N ALA A 134 -6.28 -15.15 17.72
CA ALA A 134 -7.18 -14.08 18.17
C ALA A 134 -7.83 -13.35 16.98
N LEU A 135 -7.06 -13.05 15.94
CA LEU A 135 -7.58 -12.46 14.70
C LEU A 135 -8.59 -13.40 14.01
N ALA A 136 -8.27 -14.70 13.90
CA ALA A 136 -9.16 -15.67 13.28
C ALA A 136 -10.49 -15.77 14.03
N ILE A 137 -10.45 -15.83 15.37
CA ILE A 137 -11.64 -15.86 16.23
C ILE A 137 -12.44 -14.57 16.10
N PHE A 138 -11.79 -13.41 16.20
CA PHE A 138 -12.46 -12.11 16.08
C PHE A 138 -13.17 -11.95 14.73
N MET A 139 -12.47 -12.27 13.63
CA MET A 139 -13.04 -12.18 12.29
C MET A 139 -14.17 -13.18 12.10
N GLY A 140 -13.99 -14.43 12.53
CA GLY A 140 -15.03 -15.46 12.45
C GLY A 140 -16.28 -15.10 13.26
N TRP A 141 -16.11 -14.58 14.47
CA TRP A 141 -17.20 -14.12 15.32
C TRP A 141 -17.97 -12.95 14.68
N THR A 142 -17.25 -11.97 14.14
CA THR A 142 -17.87 -10.80 13.49
C THR A 142 -18.65 -11.23 12.25
N SER A 143 -18.05 -12.09 11.41
CA SER A 143 -18.71 -12.64 10.22
C SER A 143 -19.95 -13.46 10.54
N TYR A 144 -19.94 -14.22 11.64
CA TYR A 144 -21.11 -14.94 12.12
C TYR A 144 -22.21 -13.99 12.59
N ARG A 145 -21.86 -12.99 13.43
CA ARG A 145 -22.81 -12.00 13.97
C ARG A 145 -23.48 -11.17 12.89
N GLU A 146 -22.73 -10.78 11.87
CA GLU A 146 -23.22 -9.95 10.76
C GLU A 146 -23.82 -10.77 9.61
N GLY A 147 -23.79 -12.11 9.70
CA GLY A 147 -24.40 -12.97 8.68
C GLY A 147 -23.75 -12.86 7.30
N HIS A 148 -22.43 -12.70 7.24
CA HIS A 148 -21.68 -12.48 5.98
C HIS A 148 -21.93 -13.59 4.94
N LEU A 149 -22.09 -14.83 5.39
CA LEU A 149 -22.41 -15.95 4.51
C LEU A 149 -23.81 -15.78 3.88
N GLN A 150 -24.80 -15.36 4.67
CA GLN A 150 -26.15 -15.11 4.21
C GLN A 150 -26.19 -13.96 3.20
N ILE A 151 -25.43 -12.89 3.43
CA ILE A 151 -25.29 -11.76 2.50
C ILE A 151 -24.70 -12.24 1.17
N LEU A 152 -23.64 -13.05 1.20
CA LEU A 152 -23.02 -13.59 0.00
C LEU A 152 -23.98 -14.49 -0.80
N LEU A 153 -24.68 -15.41 -0.11
CA LEU A 153 -25.68 -16.28 -0.74
C LEU A 153 -26.86 -15.48 -1.30
N GLY A 154 -27.29 -14.43 -0.60
CA GLY A 154 -28.30 -13.49 -1.05
C GLY A 154 -27.89 -12.75 -2.32
N TYR A 155 -26.64 -12.27 -2.38
CA TYR A 155 -26.11 -11.62 -3.58
C TYR A 155 -26.07 -12.57 -4.80
N LEU A 156 -25.69 -13.83 -4.58
CA LEU A 156 -25.65 -14.84 -5.64
C LEU A 156 -27.04 -15.24 -6.13
N SER A 157 -28.08 -15.13 -5.30
CA SER A 157 -29.46 -15.45 -5.67
C SER A 157 -30.20 -14.30 -6.36
N VAL A 158 -29.66 -13.07 -6.37
CA VAL A 158 -30.26 -11.94 -7.10
C VAL A 158 -30.30 -12.24 -8.61
N PRO A 159 -31.49 -12.34 -9.23
CA PRO A 159 -31.62 -12.70 -10.63
C PRO A 159 -31.28 -11.51 -11.57
N GLY A 160 -30.53 -11.82 -12.63
CA GLY A 160 -30.62 -11.23 -13.97
C GLY A 160 -30.23 -9.77 -14.23
N ASP A 161 -30.26 -8.86 -13.25
CA ASP A 161 -29.99 -7.43 -13.49
C ASP A 161 -28.73 -6.96 -12.76
N GLU A 162 -27.77 -6.41 -13.52
CA GLU A 162 -26.52 -5.83 -13.00
C GLU A 162 -26.83 -4.67 -12.05
N PHE A 163 -27.87 -3.88 -12.35
CA PHE A 163 -28.31 -2.79 -11.47
C PHE A 163 -28.83 -3.30 -10.12
N ALA A 164 -29.60 -4.40 -10.11
CA ALA A 164 -30.08 -5.01 -8.88
C ALA A 164 -28.92 -5.54 -8.02
N LYS A 165 -27.89 -6.13 -8.65
CA LYS A 165 -26.67 -6.56 -7.95
C LYS A 165 -25.86 -5.37 -7.42
N ILE A 166 -25.71 -4.29 -8.19
CA ILE A 166 -25.03 -3.08 -7.74
C ILE A 166 -25.76 -2.46 -6.54
N ALA A 167 -27.10 -2.36 -6.60
CA ALA A 167 -27.93 -1.86 -5.52
C ALA A 167 -27.82 -2.75 -4.27
N TYR A 168 -27.87 -4.08 -4.41
CA TYR A 168 -27.69 -5.01 -3.30
C TYR A 168 -26.33 -4.82 -2.63
N ARG A 169 -25.25 -4.69 -3.43
CA ARG A 169 -23.90 -4.42 -2.92
C ARG A 169 -23.83 -3.11 -2.15
N GLN A 170 -24.47 -2.04 -2.63
CA GLN A 170 -24.46 -0.75 -1.93
C GLN A 170 -25.20 -0.80 -0.58
N GLN A 171 -26.22 -1.64 -0.46
CA GLN A 171 -27.02 -1.76 0.75
C GLN A 171 -26.45 -2.72 1.78
N HIS A 172 -25.85 -3.84 1.34
CA HIS A 172 -25.47 -4.95 2.22
C HIS A 172 -23.99 -5.32 2.17
N GLY A 173 -23.21 -4.76 1.24
CA GLY A 173 -21.82 -5.13 1.06
C GLY A 173 -20.91 -4.45 2.09
N GLY A 174 -20.05 -5.24 2.72
CA GLY A 174 -19.06 -4.78 3.69
C GLY A 174 -19.59 -4.78 5.14
N SER A 175 -18.67 -4.91 6.08
CA SER A 175 -18.98 -4.80 7.51
C SER A 175 -19.20 -3.36 7.95
N GLN A 176 -20.09 -3.15 8.92
CA GLN A 176 -20.27 -1.87 9.62
C GLN A 176 -19.11 -1.58 10.60
N SER A 177 -18.32 -2.59 10.95
CA SER A 177 -17.19 -2.45 11.86
C SER A 177 -15.95 -1.95 11.12
N TYR A 178 -15.57 -0.70 11.37
CA TYR A 178 -14.33 -0.12 10.83
C TYR A 178 -13.10 -0.96 11.19
N LEU A 179 -13.04 -1.47 12.43
CA LEU A 179 -11.93 -2.31 12.89
C LEU A 179 -11.85 -3.62 12.10
N TYR A 180 -12.98 -4.27 11.85
CA TYR A 180 -13.05 -5.47 11.03
C TYR A 180 -12.54 -5.21 9.62
N ASN A 181 -13.00 -4.14 8.98
CA ASN A 181 -12.57 -3.74 7.63
C ASN A 181 -11.07 -3.46 7.59
N CYS A 182 -10.51 -2.77 8.59
CA CYS A 182 -9.07 -2.52 8.69
C CYS A 182 -8.26 -3.82 8.84
N ILE A 183 -8.73 -4.73 9.69
CA ILE A 183 -8.07 -6.02 9.88
C ILE A 183 -8.10 -6.84 8.60
N ALA A 184 -9.27 -6.97 7.96
CA ALA A 184 -9.43 -7.74 6.74
C ALA A 184 -8.66 -7.16 5.54
N ALA A 185 -8.57 -5.83 5.46
CA ALA A 185 -7.85 -5.14 4.40
C ALA A 185 -6.33 -5.29 4.53
N SER A 186 -5.78 -5.13 5.74
CA SER A 186 -4.35 -4.86 5.93
C SER A 186 -3.64 -5.77 6.93
N VAL A 187 -4.24 -6.00 8.10
CA VAL A 187 -3.58 -6.78 9.18
C VAL A 187 -3.57 -8.27 8.89
N ALA A 188 -4.73 -8.83 8.57
CA ALA A 188 -4.88 -10.27 8.34
C ALA A 188 -4.02 -10.77 7.19
N PRO A 189 -3.92 -10.11 6.01
CA PRO A 189 -3.04 -10.57 4.94
C PRO A 189 -1.56 -10.69 5.35
N MET A 190 -1.01 -9.70 6.06
CA MET A 190 0.36 -9.78 6.56
C MET A 190 0.55 -10.93 7.56
N MET A 191 -0.40 -11.08 8.50
CA MET A 191 -0.35 -12.12 9.52
C MET A 191 -0.55 -13.52 8.94
N ILE A 192 -1.35 -13.67 7.88
CA ILE A 192 -1.48 -14.90 7.11
C ILE A 192 -0.13 -15.30 6.51
N ILE A 193 0.53 -14.36 5.83
CA ILE A 193 1.82 -14.64 5.17
C ILE A 193 2.87 -14.98 6.23
N TRP A 194 2.97 -14.17 7.29
CA TRP A 194 3.93 -14.42 8.35
C TRP A 194 3.66 -15.76 9.05
N GLY A 195 2.41 -16.02 9.45
CA GLY A 195 1.99 -17.25 10.11
C GLY A 195 2.22 -18.49 9.25
N ALA A 196 1.88 -18.44 7.96
CA ALA A 196 2.09 -19.55 7.02
C ALA A 196 3.58 -19.87 6.85
N LEU A 197 4.41 -18.85 6.58
CA LEU A 197 5.85 -19.03 6.37
C LEU A 197 6.57 -19.49 7.64
N ALA A 198 6.23 -18.91 8.80
CA ALA A 198 6.79 -19.32 10.09
C ALA A 198 6.33 -20.74 10.47
N GLY A 199 5.04 -21.06 10.30
CA GLY A 199 4.49 -22.39 10.58
C GLY A 199 5.09 -23.47 9.68
N TRP A 200 5.30 -23.16 8.39
CA TRP A 200 5.91 -24.06 7.42
C TRP A 200 7.37 -24.35 7.77
N THR A 201 8.17 -23.29 7.97
CA THR A 201 9.61 -23.42 8.29
C THR A 201 9.86 -24.14 9.61
N GLN A 202 9.03 -23.90 10.62
CA GLN A 202 9.14 -24.52 11.94
C GLN A 202 8.42 -25.88 12.04
N ARG A 203 7.73 -26.32 10.97
CA ARG A 203 6.85 -27.51 10.96
C ARG A 203 5.84 -27.52 12.11
N TRP A 204 5.27 -26.36 12.43
CA TRP A 204 4.38 -26.18 13.58
C TRP A 204 2.91 -26.15 13.16
N TRP A 205 2.28 -27.33 13.16
CA TRP A 205 0.90 -27.54 12.71
C TRP A 205 -0.17 -26.64 13.37
N PRO A 206 -0.16 -26.40 14.69
CA PRO A 206 -1.12 -25.48 15.32
C PRO A 206 -1.14 -24.09 14.69
N LEU A 207 0.03 -23.52 14.37
CA LEU A 207 0.12 -22.23 13.71
C LEU A 207 -0.43 -22.30 12.29
N LEU A 208 -0.12 -23.37 11.54
CA LEU A 208 -0.68 -23.57 10.19
C LEU A 208 -2.21 -23.70 10.21
N VAL A 209 -2.78 -24.39 11.19
CA VAL A 209 -4.25 -24.51 11.35
C VAL A 209 -4.85 -23.15 11.69
N ALA A 210 -4.28 -22.41 12.63
CA ALA A 210 -4.75 -21.06 12.98
C ALA A 210 -4.65 -20.10 11.77
N THR A 211 -3.57 -20.19 11.00
CA THR A 211 -3.41 -19.42 9.76
C THR A 211 -4.43 -19.83 8.70
N ALA A 212 -4.72 -21.12 8.53
CA ALA A 212 -5.74 -21.58 7.58
C ALA A 212 -7.14 -21.06 7.96
N LEU A 213 -7.48 -21.05 9.26
CA LEU A 213 -8.71 -20.43 9.75
C LEU A 213 -8.74 -18.94 9.43
N LEU A 214 -7.64 -18.21 9.64
CA LEU A 214 -7.54 -16.79 9.31
C LEU A 214 -7.66 -16.54 7.80
N VAL A 215 -7.11 -17.41 6.94
CA VAL A 215 -7.29 -17.34 5.48
C VAL A 215 -8.76 -17.46 5.13
N MET A 216 -9.48 -18.45 5.68
CA MET A 216 -10.90 -18.66 5.40
C MET A 216 -11.75 -17.46 5.81
N THR A 217 -11.53 -16.92 7.03
CA THR A 217 -12.29 -15.75 7.49
C THR A 217 -11.92 -14.48 6.71
N THR A 218 -10.67 -14.33 6.29
CA THR A 218 -10.24 -13.19 5.45
C THR A 218 -10.80 -13.27 4.03
N LEU A 219 -10.87 -14.47 3.44
CA LEU A 219 -11.51 -14.67 2.15
C LEU A 219 -13.00 -14.37 2.22
N LEU A 220 -13.69 -14.84 3.27
CA LEU A 220 -15.10 -14.50 3.50
C LEU A 220 -15.29 -12.99 3.63
N ALA A 221 -14.45 -12.30 4.43
CA ALA A 221 -14.47 -10.85 4.57
C ALA A 221 -14.32 -10.12 3.22
N LYS A 222 -13.38 -10.57 2.38
CA LYS A 222 -13.12 -9.95 1.07
C LYS A 222 -14.24 -10.23 0.08
N LEU A 223 -14.81 -11.44 0.08
CA LEU A 223 -15.96 -11.81 -0.75
C LEU A 223 -17.24 -11.09 -0.34
N GLU A 224 -17.42 -10.84 0.95
CA GLU A 224 -18.58 -10.14 1.51
C GLU A 224 -18.62 -8.65 1.12
N THR A 225 -17.50 -8.05 0.71
CA THR A 225 -17.54 -6.73 0.05
C THR A 225 -18.32 -6.73 -1.27
N LEU A 226 -18.66 -7.93 -1.80
CA LEU A 226 -19.31 -8.17 -3.07
C LEU A 226 -18.59 -7.47 -4.24
N ASN A 227 -17.31 -7.16 -4.03
CA ASN A 227 -16.41 -6.57 -5.00
C ASN A 227 -15.32 -7.60 -5.33
N LYS A 228 -15.03 -7.74 -6.63
CA LYS A 228 -14.04 -8.70 -7.12
C LYS A 228 -12.61 -8.22 -6.83
N ALA A 229 -12.39 -6.91 -6.68
CA ALA A 229 -11.06 -6.32 -6.54
C ALA A 229 -10.30 -6.70 -5.25
N PRO A 230 -10.89 -6.66 -4.03
CA PRO A 230 -10.18 -7.02 -2.81
C PRO A 230 -9.65 -8.45 -2.80
N THR A 231 -10.43 -9.40 -3.32
CA THR A 231 -10.02 -10.80 -3.44
C THR A 231 -8.91 -10.97 -4.48
N ALA A 232 -9.04 -10.33 -5.65
CA ALA A 232 -7.99 -10.35 -6.68
C ALA A 232 -6.66 -9.77 -6.16
N LEU A 233 -6.71 -8.64 -5.44
CA LEU A 233 -5.52 -8.02 -4.82
C LEU A 233 -4.89 -8.93 -3.77
N PHE A 234 -5.69 -9.66 -2.98
CA PHE A 234 -5.16 -10.63 -2.03
C PHE A 234 -4.48 -11.82 -2.71
N LEU A 235 -5.06 -12.34 -3.80
CA LEU A 235 -4.43 -13.39 -4.60
C LEU A 235 -3.13 -12.90 -5.27
N LEU A 236 -3.12 -11.68 -5.80
CA LEU A 236 -1.91 -11.05 -6.33
C LEU A 236 -0.84 -10.88 -5.25
N GLN A 237 -1.22 -10.51 -4.02
CA GLN A 237 -0.31 -10.42 -2.89
C GLN A 237 0.30 -11.78 -2.53
N LEU A 238 -0.49 -12.86 -2.54
CA LEU A 238 0.01 -14.22 -2.32
C LEU A 238 0.93 -14.69 -3.46
N GLY A 239 0.59 -14.37 -4.71
CA GLY A 239 1.45 -14.62 -5.88
C GLY A 239 2.78 -13.87 -5.78
N PHE A 240 2.74 -12.62 -5.32
CA PHE A 240 3.91 -11.80 -5.06
C PHE A 240 4.82 -12.40 -3.97
N VAL A 241 4.25 -12.91 -2.88
CA VAL A 241 4.99 -13.67 -1.87
C VAL A 241 5.64 -14.91 -2.47
N GLY A 242 4.87 -15.69 -3.24
CA GLY A 242 5.38 -16.87 -3.94
C GLY A 242 6.59 -16.53 -4.80
N TYR A 243 6.56 -15.41 -5.50
CA TYR A 243 7.70 -14.90 -6.26
C TYR A 243 8.90 -14.58 -5.37
N LEU A 244 8.70 -13.78 -4.31
CA LEU A 244 9.75 -13.36 -3.37
C LEU A 244 10.46 -14.54 -2.69
N LEU A 245 9.77 -15.67 -2.50
CA LEU A 245 10.37 -16.88 -1.95
C LEU A 245 11.44 -17.50 -2.86
N PHE A 246 11.40 -17.26 -4.17
CA PHE A 246 12.36 -17.83 -5.11
C PHE A 246 13.29 -16.79 -5.71
N ARG A 247 12.80 -15.56 -5.93
CA ARG A 247 13.51 -14.52 -6.65
C ARG A 247 13.23 -13.13 -6.09
N ASN A 248 14.26 -12.29 -6.10
CA ASN A 248 14.14 -10.89 -5.71
C ASN A 248 14.77 -9.93 -6.73
N ASN A 249 14.60 -10.24 -8.01
CA ASN A 249 15.01 -9.38 -9.11
C ASN A 249 13.80 -8.88 -9.89
N LEU A 250 13.82 -7.60 -10.27
CA LEU A 250 12.82 -6.93 -11.08
C LEU A 250 13.30 -6.89 -12.53
N ASN A 251 13.21 -8.03 -13.22
CA ASN A 251 13.52 -8.06 -14.65
C ASN A 251 12.33 -7.54 -15.47
N TRP A 252 12.58 -6.88 -16.61
CA TRP A 252 11.52 -6.43 -17.51
C TRP A 252 10.57 -7.56 -17.92
N ARG A 253 11.09 -8.79 -18.06
CA ARG A 253 10.28 -10.00 -18.32
C ARG A 253 9.25 -10.25 -17.23
N MET A 254 9.61 -10.00 -15.97
CA MET A 254 8.72 -10.15 -14.83
C MET A 254 7.69 -9.03 -14.78
N ALA A 255 8.07 -7.80 -15.14
CA ALA A 255 7.13 -6.69 -15.27
C ALA A 255 6.08 -6.97 -16.36
N VAL A 256 6.52 -7.43 -17.54
CA VAL A 256 5.62 -7.83 -18.64
C VAL A 256 4.77 -9.03 -18.23
N GLY A 257 5.35 -10.03 -17.58
CA GLY A 257 4.62 -11.20 -17.08
C GLY A 257 3.56 -10.83 -16.03
N GLY A 258 3.89 -9.95 -15.09
CA GLY A 258 2.97 -9.44 -14.08
C GLY A 258 1.83 -8.63 -14.70
N LEU A 259 2.13 -7.79 -15.70
CA LEU A 259 1.11 -7.09 -16.48
C LEU A 259 0.20 -8.07 -17.22
N ALA A 260 0.76 -9.08 -17.88
CA ALA A 260 -0.01 -10.10 -18.58
C ALA A 260 -0.92 -10.89 -17.63
N VAL A 261 -0.42 -11.31 -16.46
CA VAL A 261 -1.24 -11.98 -15.42
C VAL A 261 -2.35 -11.06 -14.93
N THR A 262 -2.06 -9.78 -14.70
CA THR A 262 -3.07 -8.80 -14.29
C THR A 262 -4.15 -8.67 -15.35
N VAL A 263 -3.79 -8.53 -16.62
CA VAL A 263 -4.73 -8.48 -17.74
C VAL A 263 -5.56 -9.77 -17.84
N LEU A 264 -4.93 -10.95 -17.71
CA LEU A 264 -5.61 -12.25 -17.75
C LEU A 264 -6.61 -12.44 -16.60
N ILE A 265 -6.38 -11.80 -15.44
CA ILE A 265 -7.32 -11.82 -14.32
C ILE A 265 -8.45 -10.80 -14.55
N PHE A 266 -8.12 -9.56 -14.90
CA PHE A 266 -9.09 -8.47 -14.94
C PHE A 266 -9.99 -8.47 -16.19
N VAL A 267 -9.48 -8.88 -17.36
CA VAL A 267 -10.28 -8.88 -18.60
C VAL A 267 -11.49 -9.82 -18.49
N PRO A 268 -11.34 -11.10 -18.09
CA PRO A 268 -12.50 -11.97 -17.87
C PRO A 268 -13.44 -11.43 -16.80
N ILE A 269 -12.89 -10.82 -15.74
CA ILE A 269 -13.69 -10.19 -14.68
C ILE A 269 -14.59 -9.08 -15.25
N PHE A 270 -14.09 -8.25 -16.17
CA PHE A 270 -14.86 -7.18 -16.81
C PHE A 270 -15.88 -7.70 -17.79
N GLN A 271 -15.54 -8.71 -18.60
CA GLN A 271 -16.51 -9.33 -19.50
C GLN A 271 -17.64 -10.03 -18.74
N LEU A 272 -17.34 -10.61 -17.58
CA LEU A 272 -18.34 -11.16 -16.67
C LEU A 272 -19.10 -10.10 -15.87
N ALA A 273 -18.56 -8.88 -15.76
CA ALA A 273 -19.23 -7.79 -15.06
C ALA A 273 -20.19 -7.06 -15.99
N ILE A 274 -19.76 -6.76 -17.22
CA ILE A 274 -20.50 -5.95 -18.19
C ILE A 274 -20.86 -6.85 -19.39
N PRO A 275 -22.10 -7.38 -19.44
CA PRO A 275 -22.53 -8.27 -20.52
C PRO A 275 -22.39 -7.61 -21.90
N GLY A 276 -21.84 -8.33 -22.87
CA GLY A 276 -21.64 -7.85 -24.24
C GLY A 276 -20.33 -7.09 -24.48
N MET A 277 -19.48 -6.93 -23.47
CA MET A 277 -18.15 -6.31 -23.63
C MET A 277 -17.17 -7.25 -24.37
N ASN A 278 -16.67 -6.82 -25.52
CA ASN A 278 -15.65 -7.56 -26.26
C ASN A 278 -14.28 -7.49 -25.54
N ALA A 279 -13.36 -8.38 -25.87
CA ALA A 279 -12.03 -8.42 -25.24
C ALA A 279 -11.23 -7.12 -25.46
N THR A 280 -11.37 -6.50 -26.63
CA THR A 280 -10.76 -5.21 -26.97
C THR A 280 -11.31 -4.09 -26.10
N ASP A 281 -12.62 -4.07 -25.87
CA ASP A 281 -13.29 -3.07 -25.05
C ASP A 281 -12.95 -3.25 -23.57
N ALA A 282 -12.84 -4.50 -23.12
CA ALA A 282 -12.38 -4.85 -21.77
C ALA A 282 -10.92 -4.43 -21.52
N LEU A 283 -10.03 -4.57 -22.51
CA LEU A 283 -8.66 -4.06 -22.44
C LEU A 283 -8.62 -2.53 -22.39
N GLY A 284 -9.43 -1.87 -23.23
CA GLY A 284 -9.59 -0.41 -23.20
C GLY A 284 -10.12 0.08 -21.85
N PHE A 285 -11.09 -0.63 -21.27
CA PHE A 285 -11.64 -0.35 -19.95
C PHE A 285 -10.63 -0.60 -18.83
N PHE A 286 -9.83 -1.67 -18.91
CA PHE A 286 -8.71 -1.91 -18.00
C PHE A 286 -7.72 -0.75 -18.02
N TYR A 287 -7.28 -0.33 -19.20
CA TYR A 287 -6.36 0.80 -19.36
C TYR A 287 -6.97 2.08 -18.78
N TYR A 288 -8.23 2.37 -19.14
CA TYR A 288 -8.97 3.52 -18.63
C TYR A 288 -9.01 3.52 -17.09
N ARG A 289 -9.33 2.39 -16.46
CA ARG A 289 -9.43 2.26 -15.00
C ARG A 289 -8.08 2.30 -14.29
N ALA A 290 -7.05 1.68 -14.85
CA ALA A 290 -5.75 1.57 -14.21
C ALA A 290 -4.94 2.88 -14.27
N PHE A 291 -4.97 3.56 -15.41
CA PHE A 291 -4.10 4.71 -15.68
C PHE A 291 -4.89 6.01 -15.74
N ASP A 292 -5.86 6.07 -16.64
CA ASP A 292 -6.49 7.33 -17.01
C ASP A 292 -7.39 7.90 -15.93
N TYR A 293 -8.22 7.05 -15.31
CA TYR A 293 -9.09 7.44 -14.22
C TYR A 293 -8.29 7.98 -13.02
N SER A 294 -7.16 7.36 -12.68
CA SER A 294 -6.27 7.79 -11.60
C SER A 294 -5.63 9.16 -11.87
N ASN A 295 -5.33 9.46 -13.14
CA ASN A 295 -4.79 10.75 -13.56
C ASN A 295 -5.87 11.83 -13.67
N ALA A 296 -7.07 11.47 -14.13
CA ALA A 296 -8.24 12.35 -14.14
C ALA A 296 -8.67 12.74 -12.73
N ALA A 297 -8.72 11.77 -11.81
CA ALA A 297 -8.97 12.03 -10.40
C ALA A 297 -7.99 13.06 -9.82
N LEU A 298 -6.70 12.97 -10.16
CA LEU A 298 -5.71 13.96 -9.72
C LEU A 298 -5.98 15.35 -10.33
N LEU A 299 -6.36 15.41 -11.60
CA LEU A 299 -6.76 16.67 -12.26
C LEU A 299 -7.99 17.31 -11.58
N GLU A 300 -8.96 16.53 -11.12
CA GLU A 300 -10.14 17.04 -10.40
C GLU A 300 -9.77 17.77 -9.11
N TYR A 301 -8.81 17.24 -8.35
CA TYR A 301 -8.33 17.87 -7.11
C TYR A 301 -7.59 19.18 -7.41
N PHE A 302 -6.71 19.20 -8.40
CA PHE A 302 -5.99 20.42 -8.81
C PHE A 302 -6.90 21.44 -9.50
N GLY A 303 -7.96 20.99 -10.15
CA GLY A 303 -9.00 21.84 -10.72
C GLY A 303 -9.93 22.45 -9.67
N ALA A 304 -10.06 21.81 -8.50
CA ALA A 304 -10.84 22.31 -7.38
C ALA A 304 -10.05 23.31 -6.53
N PHE A 305 -8.81 22.99 -6.15
CA PHE A 305 -8.01 23.78 -5.22
C PHE A 305 -6.77 24.40 -5.91
N PRO A 306 -6.44 25.69 -5.70
CA PRO A 306 -7.16 26.69 -4.90
C PRO A 306 -8.23 27.49 -5.66
N TRP A 307 -8.52 27.12 -6.91
CA TRP A 307 -9.24 28.01 -7.86
C TRP A 307 -10.74 28.14 -7.58
N ARG A 308 -11.37 27.05 -7.12
CA ARG A 308 -12.79 27.02 -6.76
C ARG A 308 -13.01 26.91 -5.26
N LEU A 309 -12.07 26.27 -4.57
CA LEU A 309 -12.10 26.04 -3.14
C LEU A 309 -10.76 26.40 -2.53
N HIS A 310 -10.77 27.00 -1.34
CA HIS A 310 -9.55 27.27 -0.60
C HIS A 310 -8.95 25.98 -0.04
N HIS A 311 -7.62 25.95 0.09
CA HIS A 311 -6.93 24.83 0.77
C HIS A 311 -7.54 24.54 2.15
N MET A 312 -7.57 23.27 2.51
CA MET A 312 -8.25 22.80 3.72
C MET A 312 -7.39 22.90 4.99
N TRP A 313 -6.09 23.18 4.86
CA TRP A 313 -5.16 23.41 5.97
C TRP A 313 -5.13 22.28 7.02
N GLY A 314 -5.45 21.05 6.63
CA GLY A 314 -5.49 19.88 7.50
C GLY A 314 -6.89 19.48 7.99
N ALA A 315 -7.96 20.20 7.61
CA ALA A 315 -9.34 19.82 7.96
C ALA A 315 -9.77 18.46 7.37
N ASN A 316 -9.10 18.00 6.31
CA ASN A 316 -9.26 16.67 5.74
C ASN A 316 -8.70 15.56 6.64
N ILE A 317 -7.74 15.89 7.51
CA ILE A 317 -7.10 14.95 8.42
C ILE A 317 -7.89 14.91 9.72
N ARG A 318 -8.66 13.83 9.93
CA ARG A 318 -9.60 13.72 11.06
C ARG A 318 -9.00 14.07 12.42
N TRP A 319 -7.77 13.63 12.72
CA TRP A 319 -7.10 13.94 13.99
C TRP A 319 -6.73 15.42 14.13
N VAL A 320 -6.28 16.05 13.05
CA VAL A 320 -5.95 17.49 13.05
C VAL A 320 -7.23 18.31 13.18
N ALA A 321 -8.28 17.97 12.44
CA ALA A 321 -9.58 18.60 12.57
C ALA A 321 -10.14 18.48 14.00
N THR A 322 -10.05 17.28 14.60
CA THR A 322 -10.49 17.06 16.00
C THR A 322 -9.66 17.89 16.98
N LEU A 323 -8.34 17.95 16.81
CA LEU A 323 -7.45 18.70 17.71
C LEU A 323 -7.69 20.22 17.63
N LEU A 324 -7.99 20.74 16.44
CA LEU A 324 -8.26 22.15 16.18
C LEU A 324 -9.73 22.53 16.35
N ASN A 325 -10.57 21.56 16.73
CA ASN A 325 -12.03 21.71 16.84
C ASN A 325 -12.67 22.25 15.54
N TRP A 326 -12.21 21.73 14.40
CA TRP A 326 -12.78 21.97 13.08
C TRP A 326 -13.69 20.82 12.66
N ASP A 327 -14.66 21.13 11.79
CA ASP A 327 -15.50 20.11 11.17
C ASP A 327 -14.67 19.25 10.21
N TRP A 328 -14.51 17.97 10.54
CA TRP A 328 -13.81 17.03 9.68
C TRP A 328 -14.59 16.87 8.38
N THR A 329 -13.95 17.26 7.28
CA THR A 329 -14.54 17.16 5.94
C THR A 329 -13.55 16.46 5.02
N PRO A 330 -13.85 15.24 4.54
CA PRO A 330 -12.94 14.53 3.66
C PRO A 330 -12.87 15.19 2.27
N SER A 331 -11.65 15.41 1.78
CA SER A 331 -11.36 16.05 0.49
C SER A 331 -12.09 15.37 -0.68
N TYR A 332 -12.15 14.03 -0.69
CA TYR A 332 -12.77 13.27 -1.77
C TYR A 332 -14.26 13.58 -1.90
N ASP A 333 -14.94 13.85 -0.79
CA ASP A 333 -16.36 14.17 -0.78
C ASP A 333 -16.58 15.61 -1.26
N VAL A 334 -15.72 16.53 -0.84
CA VAL A 334 -15.74 17.93 -1.31
C VAL A 334 -15.53 18.02 -2.82
N VAL A 335 -14.53 17.32 -3.34
CA VAL A 335 -14.23 17.28 -4.78
C VAL A 335 -15.37 16.61 -5.55
N ALA A 336 -15.92 15.51 -5.04
CA ALA A 336 -17.05 14.82 -5.65
C ALA A 336 -18.32 15.69 -5.69
N ARG A 337 -18.64 16.39 -4.60
CA ARG A 337 -19.76 17.34 -4.55
C ARG A 337 -19.60 18.47 -5.56
N LEU A 338 -18.41 19.04 -5.65
CA LEU A 338 -18.11 20.14 -6.57
C LEU A 338 -18.30 19.73 -8.05
N TRP A 339 -17.73 18.58 -8.42
CA TRP A 339 -17.63 18.19 -9.83
C TRP A 339 -18.75 17.30 -10.34
N ARG A 340 -19.30 16.45 -9.46
CA ARG A 340 -20.28 15.42 -9.85
C ARG A 340 -21.64 15.61 -9.20
N SER A 341 -21.80 16.63 -8.34
CA SER A 341 -23.03 16.87 -7.57
C SER A 341 -23.51 15.62 -6.81
N ALA A 342 -22.57 14.76 -6.40
CA ALA A 342 -22.83 13.47 -5.80
C ALA A 342 -22.14 13.36 -4.44
N GLU A 343 -22.95 13.35 -3.38
CA GLU A 343 -22.48 13.13 -2.01
C GLU A 343 -22.17 11.65 -1.76
N GLY A 344 -21.13 11.36 -0.99
CA GLY A 344 -20.78 9.99 -0.63
C GLY A 344 -20.12 9.19 -1.75
N THR A 345 -19.70 9.84 -2.84
CA THR A 345 -18.86 9.20 -3.87
C THR A 345 -17.39 9.49 -3.62
N HIS A 346 -16.54 8.48 -3.80
CA HIS A 346 -15.10 8.60 -3.56
C HIS A 346 -14.36 8.88 -4.86
N THR A 347 -13.78 10.07 -5.00
CA THR A 347 -12.73 10.32 -6.00
C THR A 347 -11.41 9.80 -5.46
N THR A 348 -11.05 8.57 -5.82
CA THR A 348 -9.78 7.96 -5.40
C THR A 348 -8.62 8.55 -6.20
N ALA A 349 -7.80 9.36 -5.55
CA ALA A 349 -6.58 9.92 -6.11
C ALA A 349 -5.38 9.53 -5.25
N MET A 350 -4.18 9.54 -5.84
CA MET A 350 -2.93 9.28 -5.12
C MET A 350 -2.70 10.28 -3.99
N PHE A 351 -1.88 9.89 -3.02
CA PHE A 351 -1.64 10.65 -1.79
C PHE A 351 -1.26 12.14 -1.96
N ILE A 352 -0.67 12.55 -3.08
CA ILE A 352 -0.33 13.98 -3.31
C ILE A 352 -1.57 14.84 -3.54
N ALA A 353 -2.71 14.25 -3.92
CA ALA A 353 -3.96 14.96 -4.11
C ALA A 353 -4.43 15.55 -2.77
N ASP A 354 -4.46 14.73 -1.73
CA ASP A 354 -4.76 15.17 -0.36
C ASP A 354 -3.70 16.14 0.17
N ALA A 355 -2.42 15.85 -0.10
CA ALA A 355 -1.33 16.72 0.31
C ALA A 355 -1.43 18.13 -0.32
N TRP A 356 -1.84 18.19 -1.60
CA TRP A 356 -2.13 19.43 -2.31
C TRP A 356 -3.33 20.17 -1.70
N VAL A 357 -4.42 19.46 -1.42
CA VAL A 357 -5.63 20.03 -0.83
C VAL A 357 -5.34 20.67 0.52
N ASP A 358 -4.60 19.99 1.38
CA ASP A 358 -4.33 20.48 2.72
C ASP A 358 -3.26 21.57 2.76
N PHE A 359 -2.13 21.37 2.07
CA PHE A 359 -0.94 22.23 2.26
C PHE A 359 -0.23 22.62 0.96
N SER A 360 -0.91 22.56 -0.19
CA SER A 360 -0.36 22.95 -1.50
C SER A 360 0.98 22.25 -1.79
N TYR A 361 1.95 22.93 -2.41
CA TYR A 361 3.28 22.39 -2.71
C TYR A 361 4.05 21.90 -1.47
N ALA A 362 3.89 22.57 -0.33
CA ALA A 362 4.56 22.15 0.91
C ALA A 362 4.06 20.78 1.36
N GLY A 363 2.75 20.53 1.25
CA GLY A 363 2.16 19.21 1.50
C GLY A 363 2.73 18.16 0.56
N VAL A 364 2.74 18.44 -0.74
CA VAL A 364 3.29 17.52 -1.76
C VAL A 364 4.72 17.12 -1.43
N VAL A 365 5.59 18.08 -1.07
CA VAL A 365 6.98 17.81 -0.69
C VAL A 365 7.07 16.97 0.58
N ILE A 366 6.43 17.40 1.67
CA ILE A 366 6.53 16.75 2.99
C ILE A 366 6.00 15.32 2.93
N TYR A 367 4.83 15.11 2.32
CA TYR A 367 4.20 13.79 2.26
C TYR A 367 5.00 12.85 1.36
N SER A 368 5.59 13.37 0.27
CA SER A 368 6.43 12.58 -0.63
C SER A 368 7.76 12.17 0.03
N ILE A 369 8.40 13.07 0.78
CA ILE A 369 9.57 12.73 1.61
C ILE A 369 9.19 11.64 2.61
N ALA A 370 8.06 11.79 3.31
CA ALA A 370 7.59 10.82 4.28
C ALA A 370 7.32 9.44 3.64
N ALA A 371 6.67 9.40 2.48
CA ALA A 371 6.42 8.15 1.75
C ALA A 371 7.73 7.43 1.37
N GLY A 372 8.70 8.15 0.82
CA GLY A 372 10.02 7.61 0.49
C GLY A 372 10.79 7.10 1.72
N ALA A 373 10.79 7.91 2.79
CA ALA A 373 11.42 7.58 4.07
C ALA A 373 10.80 6.34 4.73
N ILE A 374 9.47 6.24 4.78
CA ILE A 374 8.76 5.09 5.35
C ILE A 374 9.10 3.82 4.58
N CYS A 375 9.02 3.84 3.25
CA CYS A 375 9.35 2.66 2.44
C CYS A 375 10.81 2.24 2.64
N ARG A 376 11.73 3.21 2.71
CA ARG A 376 13.13 2.90 2.96
C ARG A 376 13.39 2.38 4.37
N ALA A 377 12.68 2.88 5.38
CA ALA A 377 12.75 2.36 6.73
C ALA A 377 12.27 0.90 6.81
N ILE A 378 11.21 0.52 6.08
CA ILE A 378 10.77 -0.87 5.98
C ILE A 378 11.89 -1.74 5.41
N ASP A 379 12.51 -1.30 4.31
CA ASP A 379 13.62 -2.03 3.69
C ASP A 379 14.78 -2.24 4.67
N THR A 380 15.25 -1.17 5.31
CA THR A 380 16.41 -1.25 6.20
C THR A 380 16.14 -2.04 7.47
N LEU A 381 14.92 -2.01 8.01
CA LEU A 381 14.57 -2.73 9.24
C LEU A 381 14.46 -4.24 9.03
N PHE A 382 13.88 -4.68 7.91
CA PHE A 382 13.59 -6.09 7.67
C PHE A 382 14.60 -6.80 6.78
N LEU A 383 15.06 -6.15 5.71
CA LEU A 383 15.93 -6.81 4.71
C LEU A 383 17.39 -6.90 5.19
N ARG A 384 17.78 -6.14 6.23
CA ARG A 384 19.10 -6.27 6.87
C ARG A 384 19.30 -7.61 7.59
N GLU A 385 18.23 -8.35 7.90
CA GLU A 385 18.31 -9.67 8.55
C GLU A 385 18.31 -10.83 7.53
N GLY A 386 18.27 -10.51 6.23
CA GLY A 386 18.20 -11.50 5.17
C GLY A 386 16.79 -11.99 4.89
N LYS A 387 16.70 -13.13 4.20
CA LYS A 387 15.43 -13.74 3.80
C LYS A 387 14.73 -14.44 4.97
N THR A 388 14.01 -13.65 5.75
CA THR A 388 13.20 -14.12 6.88
C THR A 388 11.71 -14.16 6.53
N ALA A 389 10.94 -15.02 7.22
CA ALA A 389 9.47 -15.05 7.10
C ALA A 389 8.83 -13.67 7.37
N VAL A 390 9.37 -12.92 8.34
CA VAL A 390 8.90 -11.57 8.69
C VAL A 390 9.20 -10.58 7.57
N ALA A 391 10.40 -10.63 6.98
CA ALA A 391 10.79 -9.73 5.91
C ALA A 391 9.91 -9.90 4.66
N VAL A 392 9.61 -11.15 4.29
CA VAL A 392 8.70 -11.44 3.16
C VAL A 392 7.28 -10.95 3.46
N ALA A 393 6.78 -11.15 4.69
CA ALA A 393 5.47 -10.64 5.10
C ALA A 393 5.43 -9.11 5.11
N ALA A 394 6.49 -8.45 5.58
CA ALA A 394 6.62 -6.99 5.60
C ALA A 394 6.64 -6.40 4.18
N LEU A 395 7.37 -7.00 3.24
CA LEU A 395 7.37 -6.58 1.83
C LEU A 395 5.99 -6.77 1.18
N ALA A 396 5.31 -7.87 1.46
CA ALA A 396 3.96 -8.10 0.94
C ALA A 396 2.93 -7.13 1.53
N ALA A 397 3.07 -6.75 2.81
CA ALA A 397 2.25 -5.71 3.42
C ALA A 397 2.56 -4.33 2.82
N ALA A 398 3.83 -4.02 2.62
CA ALA A 398 4.28 -2.79 1.96
C ALA A 398 3.75 -2.70 0.52
N PHE A 399 3.71 -3.80 -0.23
CA PHE A 399 3.11 -3.83 -1.57
C PHE A 399 1.65 -3.35 -1.57
N ILE A 400 0.82 -3.88 -0.67
CA ILE A 400 -0.58 -3.43 -0.53
C ILE A 400 -0.66 -2.00 0.03
N GLY A 401 0.20 -1.64 0.98
CA GLY A 401 0.29 -0.30 1.53
C GLY A 401 0.63 0.76 0.47
N ILE A 402 1.57 0.45 -0.42
CA ILE A 402 1.97 1.30 -1.55
C ILE A 402 0.86 1.35 -2.59
N TYR A 403 0.20 0.24 -2.90
CA TYR A 403 -0.97 0.25 -3.77
C TYR A 403 -2.07 1.18 -3.22
N ASN A 404 -2.39 1.08 -1.92
CA ASN A 404 -3.34 1.97 -1.26
C ASN A 404 -2.87 3.43 -1.31
N LEU A 405 -1.57 3.69 -1.20
CA LEU A 405 -0.99 5.02 -1.35
C LEU A 405 -1.20 5.63 -2.75
N MET A 406 -1.34 4.79 -3.79
CA MET A 406 -1.64 5.26 -5.15
C MET A 406 -3.11 5.64 -5.35
N ILE A 407 -4.00 5.24 -4.44
CA ILE A 407 -5.45 5.47 -4.57
C ILE A 407 -6.07 6.20 -3.37
N SER A 408 -5.26 6.60 -2.38
CA SER A 408 -5.71 7.22 -1.14
C SER A 408 -4.62 8.12 -0.51
N ALA A 409 -5.03 8.91 0.48
CA ALA A 409 -4.17 9.70 1.36
C ALA A 409 -3.05 8.87 2.04
N LEU A 410 -1.92 9.54 2.31
CA LEU A 410 -0.80 8.96 3.07
C LEU A 410 -1.20 8.51 4.49
N PRO A 411 -1.92 9.32 5.31
CA PRO A 411 -2.31 8.89 6.66
C PRO A 411 -3.18 7.63 6.64
N THR A 412 -4.14 7.55 5.72
CA THR A 412 -4.97 6.34 5.53
C THR A 412 -4.10 5.15 5.15
N SER A 413 -3.18 5.32 4.20
CA SER A 413 -2.30 4.23 3.75
C SER A 413 -1.37 3.69 4.85
N VAL A 414 -0.88 4.58 5.72
CA VAL A 414 -0.05 4.22 6.87
C VAL A 414 -0.86 3.56 7.98
N LEU A 415 -2.00 4.15 8.37
CA LEU A 415 -2.76 3.71 9.54
C LEU A 415 -3.67 2.51 9.27
N SER A 416 -4.36 2.51 8.12
CA SER A 416 -5.35 1.47 7.77
C SER A 416 -5.05 0.74 6.48
N GLY A 417 -4.22 1.29 5.59
CA GLY A 417 -3.86 0.69 4.30
C GLY A 417 -2.71 -0.31 4.32
N GLY A 418 -2.09 -0.55 5.49
CA GLY A 418 -1.08 -1.60 5.70
C GLY A 418 0.37 -1.16 5.59
N LEU A 419 0.66 0.09 5.17
CA LEU A 419 2.04 0.58 5.03
C LEU A 419 2.73 0.77 6.40
N GLY A 420 1.99 1.16 7.44
CA GLY A 420 2.53 1.34 8.79
C GLY A 420 2.68 0.03 9.59
N LEU A 421 2.03 -1.05 9.16
CA LEU A 421 2.02 -2.31 9.89
C LEU A 421 3.42 -2.94 10.02
N PRO A 422 4.26 -2.99 8.97
CA PRO A 422 5.66 -3.40 9.13
C PRO A 422 6.42 -2.59 10.18
N LEU A 423 6.22 -1.27 10.26
CA LEU A 423 6.91 -0.43 11.25
C LEU A 423 6.49 -0.76 12.68
N ILE A 424 5.19 -1.01 12.90
CA ILE A 424 4.66 -1.46 14.20
C ILE A 424 5.27 -2.80 14.57
N VAL A 425 5.33 -3.76 13.64
CA VAL A 425 5.95 -5.07 13.88
C VAL A 425 7.44 -4.93 14.21
N ALA A 426 8.17 -4.07 13.50
CA ALA A 426 9.58 -3.82 13.77
C ALA A 426 9.78 -3.25 15.19
N LEU A 427 8.91 -2.34 15.62
CA LEU A 427 8.94 -1.76 16.97
C LEU A 427 8.68 -2.83 18.04
N LEU A 428 7.66 -3.67 17.86
CA LEU A 428 7.35 -4.77 18.79
C LEU A 428 8.48 -5.80 18.89
N LEU A 429 9.06 -6.19 17.75
CA LEU A 429 10.21 -7.09 17.72
C LEU A 429 11.46 -6.47 18.36
N GLY A 430 11.68 -5.16 18.16
CA GLY A 430 12.77 -4.41 18.76
C GLY A 430 12.69 -4.38 20.29
N ILE A 431 11.50 -4.12 20.84
CA ILE A 431 11.25 -4.15 22.29
C ILE A 431 11.50 -5.56 22.85
N GLY A 432 10.99 -6.59 22.18
CA GLY A 432 11.19 -7.98 22.61
C GLY A 432 12.68 -8.41 22.62
N LYS A 433 13.48 -7.94 21.65
CA LYS A 433 14.93 -8.19 21.63
C LYS A 433 15.67 -7.49 22.79
N ARG A 434 15.24 -6.30 23.21
CA ARG A 434 15.84 -5.55 24.33
C ARG A 434 15.56 -6.23 25.67
N LEU A 435 14.29 -6.56 25.94
CA LEU A 435 13.89 -7.21 27.19
C LEU A 435 14.62 -8.54 27.43
N ARG A 436 14.76 -9.38 26.40
CA ARG A 436 15.51 -10.65 26.51
C ARG A 436 17.01 -10.47 26.75
N ARG A 437 17.59 -9.33 26.33
CA ARG A 437 19.01 -9.05 26.53
C ARG A 437 19.29 -8.63 27.98
N GLU A 438 18.32 -7.99 28.63
CA GLU A 438 18.38 -7.64 30.05
C GLU A 438 18.25 -8.88 30.94
N GLU A 439 17.31 -9.79 30.64
CA GLU A 439 17.16 -11.07 31.36
C GLU A 439 18.39 -11.99 31.24
N GLY A 440 19.11 -11.94 30.11
CA GLY A 440 20.35 -12.70 29.92
C GLY A 440 21.61 -12.01 30.48
N GLY A 441 21.52 -10.74 30.87
CA GLY A 441 22.63 -9.94 31.38
C GLY A 441 22.82 -10.03 32.90
N GLU A 442 21.80 -10.44 33.66
CA GLU A 442 21.87 -10.56 35.13
C GLU A 442 22.58 -11.82 35.64
N VAL A 443 22.92 -12.79 34.77
CA VAL A 443 23.59 -14.05 35.18
C VAL A 443 25.13 -13.97 35.05
N ALA A 444 25.68 -12.84 34.58
CA ALA A 444 27.11 -12.70 34.28
C ALA A 444 27.86 -11.77 35.24
N GLU A 445 27.64 -11.86 36.56
CA GLU A 445 28.63 -11.38 37.55
C GLU A 445 28.43 -11.97 38.96
N ALA A 446 28.37 -13.31 39.09
CA ALA A 446 28.80 -13.94 40.34
C ALA A 446 30.32 -14.14 40.24
N ALA A 447 31.08 -13.11 40.60
CA ALA A 447 32.52 -13.21 40.77
C ALA A 447 32.81 -14.41 41.69
N PRO A 448 33.73 -15.32 41.32
CA PRO A 448 34.15 -16.36 42.25
C PRO A 448 34.75 -15.68 43.47
N ILE A 449 34.12 -15.89 44.63
CA ILE A 449 34.72 -15.56 45.92
C ILE A 449 35.96 -16.45 46.03
N VAL A 450 37.12 -15.90 45.69
CA VAL A 450 38.42 -16.50 45.95
C VAL A 450 38.60 -16.46 47.46
N PHE A 451 38.36 -17.58 48.13
CA PHE A 451 38.83 -17.78 49.49
C PHE A 451 40.34 -17.94 49.42
N ASP A 452 41.04 -16.90 49.88
CA ASP A 452 42.47 -16.92 50.14
C ASP A 452 42.73 -17.83 51.36
N SER A 453 42.92 -19.12 51.09
CA SER A 453 43.44 -20.06 52.08
C SER A 453 44.95 -19.91 52.13
N GLY A 454 45.43 -19.07 53.03
CA GLY A 454 46.86 -18.88 53.25
C GLY A 454 47.58 -20.18 53.57
N THR A 455 48.83 -20.27 53.11
CA THR A 455 49.87 -21.10 53.72
C THR A 455 51.14 -20.27 53.80
N GLY A 456 51.63 -20.07 55.02
CA GLY A 456 52.87 -19.37 55.29
C GLY A 456 54.11 -20.18 54.93
N SER A 457 55.20 -19.43 54.80
CA SER A 457 56.56 -19.80 55.19
C SER A 457 57.37 -18.52 55.31
#